data_AF-A0A2T6ZF47-F1
#
_entry.id   AF-A0A2T6ZF47-F1
#
_cell.length_a   1.000
_cell.length_b   1.000
_cell.length_c   1.000
_cell.angle_alpha   90.00
_cell.angle_beta   90.00
_cell.angle_gamma   90.00
#
_symmetry.space_group_name_H-M   'P 1'
#
loop_
_entity.id
_entity.type
_entity.pdbx_description
1 polymer ?
#
loop_
_entity_poly.entity_id
_entity_poly.type
_entity_poly.pdbx_seq_one_letter_code
_entity_poly.pdbx_strand_id
1 'polypeptide(L)'
;MINKLRPLDFKVLSLTTVATPHRGSAFADYCLKFIGKQRIPRVYKAMETIGMETGAFTQLTTGYMINEFNKKVPNDESVRYFSYGAMTQPSLFSMFRTPHRIILENEGPNDGLVSVSSAQWGVYKGTLVGPSHIDIINWGNRLKWIMPGLEAAGKRNQFNAIAFYLDIADMLAGEGL
;
A
#
# COMPACT_ATOMS: atom_id res chain seq x y z
N MET A 1 1.41 13.67 7.09
CA MET A 1 2.63 13.31 7.86
C MET A 1 3.60 14.47 7.92
N ILE A 2 3.86 15.13 6.78
CA ILE A 2 4.87 16.19 6.65
C ILE A 2 4.70 17.34 7.65
N ASN A 3 3.47 17.77 7.93
CA ASN A 3 3.20 18.82 8.91
C ASN A 3 3.65 18.51 10.35
N LYS A 4 3.91 17.24 10.70
CA LYS A 4 4.38 16.80 12.02
C LYS A 4 5.90 16.61 12.10
N LEU A 5 6.62 16.72 10.99
CA LEU A 5 8.07 16.42 10.92
C LEU A 5 8.98 17.62 11.27
N ARG A 6 8.42 18.75 11.73
CA ARG A 6 9.18 19.99 11.96
C ARG A 6 9.99 19.93 13.26
N PRO A 7 11.19 20.55 13.30
CA PRO A 7 11.88 21.26 12.22
C PRO A 7 12.59 20.31 11.24
N LEU A 8 12.78 20.77 9.99
CA LEU A 8 13.51 20.04 8.94
C LEU A 8 14.58 20.96 8.34
N ASP A 9 15.75 20.41 8.03
CA ASP A 9 16.85 21.14 7.33
C ASP A 9 16.61 21.26 5.81
N PHE A 10 15.51 20.69 5.32
CA PHE A 10 15.12 20.69 3.92
C PHE A 10 13.64 21.00 3.78
N LYS A 11 13.26 21.45 2.58
CA LYS A 11 11.86 21.65 2.20
C LYS A 11 11.35 20.42 1.45
N VAL A 12 10.27 19.84 1.94
CA VAL A 12 9.52 18.83 1.18
C VAL A 12 8.68 19.56 0.14
N LEU A 13 8.92 19.28 -1.16
CA LEU A 13 8.17 19.90 -2.25
C LEU A 13 6.94 19.08 -2.63
N SER A 14 7.04 17.75 -2.56
CA SER A 14 5.95 16.85 -2.88
C SER A 14 5.98 15.55 -2.07
N LEU A 15 4.81 14.91 -1.99
CA LEU A 15 4.64 13.56 -1.49
C LEU A 15 3.82 12.77 -2.53
N THR A 16 4.47 11.79 -3.16
CA THR A 16 3.80 10.84 -4.05
C THR A 16 3.63 9.52 -3.33
N THR A 17 2.39 9.04 -3.26
CA THR A 17 2.07 7.74 -2.66
C THR A 17 1.60 6.75 -3.72
N VAL A 18 2.04 5.50 -3.61
CA VAL A 18 1.62 4.43 -4.52
C VAL A 18 0.97 3.33 -3.69
N ALA A 19 -0.27 2.97 -4.02
CA ALA A 19 -1.04 1.92 -3.35
C ALA A 19 -1.13 2.08 -1.82
N THR A 20 -1.08 3.30 -1.31
CA THR A 20 -1.07 3.56 0.14
C THR A 20 -2.50 3.55 0.70
N PRO A 21 -2.78 2.84 1.82
CA PRO A 21 -4.13 2.76 2.38
C PRO A 21 -4.49 4.03 3.18
N HIS A 22 -4.71 5.16 2.50
CA HIS A 22 -5.00 6.45 3.17
C HIS A 22 -6.28 6.46 3.98
N ARG A 23 -7.22 5.56 3.64
CA ARG A 23 -8.47 5.34 4.40
C ARG A 23 -8.49 3.98 5.09
N GLY A 24 -7.32 3.35 5.22
CA GLY A 24 -7.15 2.01 5.77
C GLY A 24 -7.48 0.91 4.77
N SER A 25 -7.59 -0.32 5.28
CA SER A 25 -7.94 -1.51 4.52
C SER A 25 -8.94 -2.37 5.30
N ALA A 26 -10.02 -2.77 4.66
CA ALA A 26 -11.01 -3.70 5.19
C ALA A 26 -10.39 -5.06 5.53
N PHE A 27 -9.31 -5.44 4.86
CA PHE A 27 -8.56 -6.64 5.23
C PHE A 27 -7.84 -6.47 6.57
N ALA A 28 -7.29 -5.28 6.85
CA ALA A 28 -6.72 -4.98 8.17
C ALA A 28 -7.80 -5.01 9.26
N ASP A 29 -8.99 -4.47 8.99
CA ASP A 29 -10.14 -4.56 9.91
C ASP A 29 -10.57 -6.02 10.16
N TYR A 30 -10.60 -6.84 9.11
CA TYR A 30 -10.91 -8.27 9.20
C TYR A 30 -9.89 -9.01 10.06
N CYS A 31 -8.59 -8.81 9.81
CA CYS A 31 -7.51 -9.40 10.60
C CYS A 31 -7.62 -8.99 12.08
N LEU A 32 -7.93 -7.72 12.35
CA LEU A 32 -8.10 -7.22 13.71
C LEU A 32 -9.27 -7.89 14.43
N LYS A 33 -10.40 -8.07 13.74
CA LYS A 33 -11.58 -8.77 14.27
C LYS A 33 -11.30 -10.25 14.53
N PHE A 34 -10.60 -10.92 13.60
CA PHE A 34 -10.29 -12.35 13.69
C PHE A 34 -9.28 -12.67 14.80
N ILE A 35 -8.22 -11.86 14.95
CA ILE A 35 -7.24 -12.00 16.02
C ILE A 35 -7.87 -11.66 17.37
N GLY A 36 -8.72 -10.63 17.41
CA GLY A 36 -9.33 -10.10 18.62
C GLY A 36 -8.35 -9.22 19.41
N LYS A 37 -8.81 -8.04 19.86
CA LYS A 37 -7.96 -7.01 20.50
C LYS A 37 -7.07 -7.54 21.64
N GLN A 38 -7.53 -8.54 22.39
CA GLN A 38 -6.81 -9.12 23.51
C GLN A 38 -5.62 -10.01 23.11
N ARG A 39 -5.65 -10.60 21.91
CA ARG A 39 -4.59 -11.49 21.42
C ARG A 39 -3.58 -10.77 20.54
N ILE A 40 -3.88 -9.53 20.13
CA ILE A 40 -2.99 -8.68 19.33
C ILE A 40 -1.57 -8.59 19.90
N PRO A 41 -1.35 -8.29 21.19
CA PRO A 41 0.02 -8.18 21.71
C PRO A 41 0.80 -9.50 21.62
N ARG A 42 0.13 -10.65 21.75
CA ARG A 42 0.76 -11.97 21.64
C ARG A 42 1.07 -12.32 20.18
N VAL A 43 0.15 -12.05 19.26
CA VAL A 43 0.37 -12.26 17.82
C VAL A 43 1.47 -11.33 17.32
N TYR A 44 1.48 -10.08 17.76
CA TYR A 44 2.52 -9.12 17.42
C TYR A 44 3.89 -9.57 17.90
N LYS A 45 4.00 -9.98 19.17
CA LYS A 45 5.26 -10.51 19.71
C LYS A 45 5.74 -11.78 18.98
N ALA A 46 4.83 -12.68 18.62
CA ALA A 46 5.17 -13.89 17.86
C ALA A 46 5.63 -13.56 16.43
N MET A 47 5.02 -12.55 15.81
CA MET A 47 5.37 -12.12 14.45
C MET A 47 6.64 -11.24 14.41
N GLU A 48 6.91 -10.42 15.43
CA GLU A 48 8.19 -9.72 15.60
C GLU A 48 9.35 -10.71 15.76
N THR A 49 9.12 -11.82 16.46
CA THR A 49 10.11 -12.90 16.63
C THR A 49 10.51 -13.55 15.31
N ILE A 50 9.66 -13.48 14.28
CA ILE A 50 9.96 -13.95 12.90
C ILE A 50 10.31 -12.80 11.94
N GLY A 51 10.58 -11.59 12.47
CA GLY A 51 11.04 -10.44 11.69
C GLY A 51 9.94 -9.67 10.95
N MET A 52 8.67 -9.83 11.32
CA MET A 52 7.58 -9.02 10.79
C MET A 52 7.22 -7.89 11.75
N GLU A 53 7.34 -6.63 11.30
CA GLU A 53 6.92 -5.45 12.06
C GLU A 53 5.40 -5.38 12.15
N THR A 54 4.85 -5.71 13.31
CA THR A 54 3.41 -5.95 13.48
C THR A 54 2.63 -4.85 14.17
N GLY A 55 3.31 -3.86 14.76
CA GLY A 55 2.67 -2.62 15.21
C GLY A 55 1.86 -1.91 14.12
N ALA A 56 2.13 -2.22 12.85
CA ALA A 56 1.49 -1.63 11.68
C ALA A 56 0.02 -2.01 11.47
N PHE A 57 -0.45 -3.23 11.82
CA PHE A 57 -1.79 -3.66 11.39
C PHE A 57 -2.93 -2.82 11.98
N THR A 58 -2.84 -2.40 13.24
CA THR A 58 -3.86 -1.52 13.85
C THR A 58 -3.89 -0.16 13.16
N GLN A 59 -2.74 0.35 12.73
CA GLN A 59 -2.63 1.65 12.06
C GLN A 59 -3.13 1.60 10.61
N LEU A 60 -3.24 0.43 10.01
CA LEU A 60 -3.80 0.22 8.67
C LEU A 60 -5.32 0.02 8.68
N THR A 61 -5.96 -0.02 9.85
CA THR A 61 -7.42 -0.16 9.96
C THR A 61 -8.13 1.09 9.46
N THR A 62 -9.32 0.90 8.88
CA THR A 62 -10.11 2.04 8.36
C THR A 62 -10.48 3.00 9.49
N GLY A 63 -10.85 2.45 10.64
CA GLY A 63 -11.18 3.20 11.84
C GLY A 63 -10.04 4.11 12.31
N TYR A 64 -8.82 3.59 12.40
CA TYR A 64 -7.67 4.38 12.82
C TYR A 64 -7.29 5.45 11.78
N MET A 65 -7.22 5.08 10.50
CA MET A 65 -6.81 6.03 9.46
C MET A 65 -7.79 7.20 9.35
N ILE A 66 -9.09 6.93 9.33
CA ILE A 66 -10.12 7.96 9.16
C ILE A 66 -10.31 8.79 10.43
N ASN A 67 -10.36 8.14 11.61
CA ASN A 67 -10.77 8.83 12.83
C ASN A 67 -9.62 9.37 13.68
N GLU A 68 -8.40 8.85 13.50
CA GLU A 68 -7.24 9.23 14.31
C GLU A 68 -6.16 9.88 13.44
N PHE A 69 -5.58 9.15 12.49
CA PHE A 69 -4.41 9.59 11.75
C PHE A 69 -4.73 10.81 10.87
N ASN A 70 -5.70 10.71 9.97
CA ASN A 70 -6.02 11.80 9.02
C ASN A 70 -6.49 13.07 9.74
N LYS A 71 -7.16 12.96 10.90
CA LYS A 71 -7.57 14.12 11.71
C LYS A 71 -6.39 14.80 12.38
N LYS A 72 -5.45 14.01 12.92
CA LYS A 72 -4.27 14.55 13.63
C LYS A 72 -3.21 15.08 12.68
N VAL A 73 -3.21 14.61 11.43
CA VAL A 73 -2.13 14.82 10.48
C VAL A 73 -2.68 15.38 9.15
N PRO A 74 -3.21 16.62 9.15
CA PRO A 74 -3.67 17.25 7.92
C PRO A 74 -2.53 17.49 6.92
N ASN A 75 -2.89 17.75 5.67
CA ASN A 75 -1.94 18.12 4.63
C ASN A 75 -1.24 19.44 4.98
N ASP A 76 0.03 19.55 4.61
CA ASP A 76 0.77 20.82 4.64
C ASP A 76 0.52 21.54 3.32
N GLU A 77 0.02 22.79 3.38
CA GLU A 77 -0.35 23.57 2.19
C GLU A 77 0.85 23.88 1.29
N SER A 78 2.08 23.79 1.81
CA SER A 78 3.30 24.03 1.03
C SER A 78 3.78 22.81 0.23
N VAL A 79 3.13 21.65 0.39
CA VAL A 79 3.52 20.37 -0.21
C VAL A 79 2.48 19.94 -1.25
N ARG A 80 2.94 19.50 -2.42
CA ARG A 80 2.06 18.88 -3.42
C ARG A 80 1.88 17.39 -3.17
N TYR A 81 0.63 16.93 -3.17
CA TYR A 81 0.30 15.53 -2.90
C TYR A 81 -0.18 14.84 -4.17
N PHE A 82 0.46 13.73 -4.52
CA PHE A 82 0.08 12.89 -5.66
C PHE A 82 -0.17 11.46 -5.20
N SER A 83 -1.06 10.77 -5.90
CA SER A 83 -1.31 9.36 -5.59
C SER A 83 -1.62 8.52 -6.82
N TYR A 84 -1.22 7.26 -6.72
CA TYR A 84 -1.52 6.20 -7.67
C TYR A 84 -2.13 5.01 -6.92
N GLY A 85 -3.13 4.38 -7.53
CA GLY A 85 -3.69 3.12 -7.03
C GLY A 85 -3.31 1.96 -7.93
N ALA A 86 -3.66 0.76 -7.53
CA ALA A 86 -3.55 -0.42 -8.36
C ALA A 86 -4.77 -1.32 -8.18
N MET A 87 -5.03 -2.14 -9.19
CA MET A 87 -6.01 -3.20 -9.12
C MET A 87 -5.49 -4.46 -9.79
N THR A 88 -5.85 -5.61 -9.25
CA THR A 88 -5.49 -6.91 -9.81
C THR A 88 -6.69 -7.85 -9.79
N GLN A 89 -6.62 -8.93 -10.57
CA GLN A 89 -7.58 -10.03 -10.46
C GLN A 89 -6.79 -11.30 -10.12
N PRO A 90 -6.71 -11.68 -8.83
CA PRO A 90 -5.90 -12.81 -8.44
C PRO A 90 -6.50 -14.13 -8.93
N SER A 91 -5.64 -15.08 -9.29
CA SER A 91 -6.08 -16.46 -9.59
C SER A 91 -6.69 -17.12 -8.35
N LEU A 92 -7.47 -18.19 -8.56
CA LEU A 92 -8.14 -18.91 -7.47
C LEU A 92 -7.18 -19.46 -6.41
N PHE A 93 -5.96 -19.81 -6.81
CA PHE A 93 -4.92 -20.36 -5.92
C PHE A 93 -3.93 -19.31 -5.39
N SER A 94 -4.17 -18.01 -5.66
CA SER A 94 -3.30 -16.94 -5.17
C SER A 94 -3.49 -16.72 -3.66
N MET A 95 -2.40 -16.50 -2.93
CA MET A 95 -2.45 -16.09 -1.52
C MET A 95 -3.22 -14.77 -1.31
N PHE A 96 -3.30 -13.91 -2.33
CA PHE A 96 -4.05 -12.65 -2.29
C PHE A 96 -5.55 -12.83 -2.55
N ARG A 97 -6.03 -14.04 -2.87
CA ARG A 97 -7.44 -14.26 -3.23
C ARG A 97 -8.40 -13.90 -2.10
N THR A 98 -8.08 -14.31 -0.87
CA THR A 98 -8.91 -14.04 0.31
C THR A 98 -8.87 -12.57 0.71
N PRO A 99 -7.69 -11.94 0.89
CA PRO A 99 -7.59 -10.50 1.12
C PRO A 99 -8.32 -9.67 0.05
N HIS A 100 -8.09 -9.98 -1.23
CA HIS A 100 -8.73 -9.30 -2.35
C HIS A 100 -10.25 -9.41 -2.30
N ARG A 101 -10.80 -10.60 -1.99
CA ARG A 101 -12.25 -10.80 -1.92
C ARG A 101 -12.87 -9.96 -0.80
N ILE A 102 -12.26 -9.95 0.37
CA ILE A 102 -12.73 -9.17 1.52
C ILE A 102 -12.77 -7.69 1.16
N ILE A 103 -11.70 -7.17 0.54
CA ILE A 103 -11.64 -5.76 0.14
C ILE A 103 -12.62 -5.49 -1.01
N LEU A 104 -12.74 -6.39 -1.98
CA LEU A 104 -13.67 -6.24 -3.10
C LEU A 104 -15.12 -6.10 -2.63
N GLU A 105 -15.53 -6.91 -1.66
CA GLU A 105 -16.88 -6.89 -1.10
C GLU A 105 -17.18 -5.62 -0.28
N ASN A 106 -16.15 -5.00 0.33
CA ASN A 106 -16.33 -3.86 1.26
C ASN A 106 -15.96 -2.50 0.64
N GLU A 107 -14.98 -2.45 -0.26
CA GLU A 107 -14.34 -1.23 -0.77
C GLU A 107 -14.24 -1.20 -2.31
N GLY A 108 -14.43 -2.33 -2.99
CA GLY A 108 -14.37 -2.40 -4.47
C GLY A 108 -13.00 -2.79 -5.04
N PRO A 109 -12.68 -2.38 -6.30
CA PRO A 109 -11.46 -2.78 -6.98
C PRO A 109 -10.21 -2.53 -6.14
N ASN A 110 -9.29 -3.50 -6.10
CA ASN A 110 -8.14 -3.48 -5.20
C ASN A 110 -6.96 -4.28 -5.74
N ASP A 111 -5.78 -4.01 -5.18
CA ASP A 111 -4.51 -4.65 -5.56
C ASP A 111 -4.20 -5.94 -4.76
N GLY A 112 -5.18 -6.41 -3.98
CA GLY A 112 -5.04 -7.53 -3.06
C GLY A 112 -4.87 -7.12 -1.60
N LEU A 113 -4.47 -5.88 -1.28
CA LEU A 113 -4.32 -5.40 0.11
C LEU A 113 -4.92 -4.02 0.36
N VAL A 114 -5.05 -3.20 -0.69
CA VAL A 114 -5.55 -1.83 -0.62
C VAL A 114 -6.51 -1.57 -1.77
N SER A 115 -7.68 -0.99 -1.46
CA SER A 115 -8.62 -0.56 -2.48
C SER A 115 -8.14 0.66 -3.25
N VAL A 116 -8.60 0.77 -4.49
CA VAL A 116 -8.37 1.94 -5.34
C VAL A 116 -8.91 3.21 -4.65
N SER A 117 -10.07 3.13 -4.00
CA SER A 117 -10.64 4.26 -3.26
C SER A 117 -9.82 4.67 -2.04
N SER A 118 -9.22 3.71 -1.33
CA SER A 118 -8.33 4.02 -0.21
C SER A 118 -7.00 4.62 -0.68
N ALA A 119 -6.51 4.21 -1.85
CA ALA A 119 -5.28 4.73 -2.46
C ALA A 119 -5.36 6.18 -2.95
N GLN A 120 -6.56 6.73 -3.17
CA GLN A 120 -6.75 8.09 -3.67
C GLN A 120 -6.46 9.16 -2.60
N TRP A 121 -5.46 10.01 -2.84
CA TRP A 121 -5.11 11.16 -1.99
C TRP A 121 -4.48 12.32 -2.78
N GLY A 122 -4.82 13.56 -2.44
CA GLY A 122 -4.34 14.72 -3.21
C GLY A 122 -4.77 14.63 -4.68
N VAL A 123 -3.85 14.92 -5.60
CA VAL A 123 -4.08 14.77 -7.04
C VAL A 123 -3.88 13.30 -7.43
N TYR A 124 -4.98 12.60 -7.72
CA TYR A 124 -4.93 11.21 -8.17
C TYR A 124 -4.49 11.14 -9.64
N LYS A 125 -3.38 10.46 -9.90
CA LYS A 125 -2.76 10.38 -11.23
C LYS A 125 -3.18 9.14 -12.03
N GLY A 126 -3.66 8.08 -11.37
CA GLY A 126 -4.25 6.94 -12.06
C GLY A 126 -4.22 5.62 -11.30
N THR A 127 -4.81 4.59 -11.91
CA THR A 127 -4.84 3.23 -11.40
C THR A 127 -4.07 2.28 -12.31
N LEU A 128 -3.09 1.57 -11.75
CA LEU A 128 -2.37 0.51 -12.44
C LEU A 128 -3.26 -0.74 -12.55
N VAL A 129 -3.52 -1.21 -13.76
CA VAL A 129 -4.36 -2.40 -14.01
C VAL A 129 -3.46 -3.61 -14.21
N GLY A 130 -3.64 -4.65 -13.39
CA GLY A 130 -2.89 -5.89 -13.47
C GLY A 130 -2.01 -6.20 -12.25
N PRO A 131 -1.08 -5.30 -11.84
CA PRO A 131 -0.14 -5.63 -10.78
C PRO A 131 -0.84 -5.77 -9.42
N SER A 132 -0.44 -6.79 -8.66
CA SER A 132 -0.78 -6.89 -7.24
C SER A 132 0.06 -5.92 -6.40
N HIS A 133 -0.32 -5.75 -5.14
CA HIS A 133 0.38 -4.86 -4.19
C HIS A 133 1.91 -5.12 -4.13
N ILE A 134 2.33 -6.38 -4.22
CA ILE A 134 3.75 -6.79 -4.17
C ILE A 134 4.49 -6.53 -5.49
N ASP A 135 3.77 -6.49 -6.61
CA ASP A 135 4.36 -6.28 -7.93
C ASP A 135 4.78 -4.83 -8.15
N ILE A 136 4.06 -3.90 -7.51
CA ILE A 136 4.30 -2.46 -7.56
C ILE A 136 5.69 -2.10 -7.03
N ILE A 137 6.19 -2.85 -6.03
CA ILE A 137 7.52 -2.65 -5.44
C ILE A 137 8.58 -3.59 -6.04
N ASN A 138 8.29 -4.22 -7.18
CA ASN A 138 9.21 -5.13 -7.89
C ASN A 138 9.68 -6.36 -7.10
N TRP A 139 8.96 -6.74 -6.04
CA TRP A 139 9.41 -7.79 -5.12
C TRP A 139 9.37 -9.19 -5.77
N GLY A 140 8.47 -9.42 -6.72
CA GLY A 140 8.46 -10.64 -7.54
C GLY A 140 9.77 -10.87 -8.28
N ASN A 141 10.45 -9.81 -8.76
CA ASN A 141 11.77 -9.93 -9.38
C ASN A 141 12.87 -10.11 -8.32
N ARG A 142 12.75 -9.52 -7.13
CA ARG A 142 13.68 -9.74 -6.01
C ARG A 142 13.66 -11.19 -5.52
N LEU A 143 12.49 -11.85 -5.48
CA LEU A 143 12.37 -13.27 -5.17
C LEU A 143 13.03 -14.16 -6.23
N LYS A 144 12.99 -13.79 -7.52
CA LYS A 144 13.71 -14.53 -8.58
C LYS A 144 15.22 -14.58 -8.35
N TRP A 145 15.81 -13.51 -7.81
CA TRP A 145 17.22 -13.47 -7.45
C TRP A 145 17.56 -14.35 -6.24
N ILE A 146 16.63 -14.48 -5.29
CA ILE A 146 16.82 -15.26 -4.06
C ILE A 146 16.51 -16.75 -4.29
N MET A 147 15.59 -17.07 -5.20
CA MET A 147 15.15 -18.44 -5.51
C MET A 147 14.98 -18.64 -7.03
N PRO A 148 16.07 -18.90 -7.78
CA PRO A 148 16.04 -19.06 -9.24
C PRO A 148 15.13 -20.20 -9.74
N GLY A 149 14.81 -21.18 -8.90
CA GLY A 149 14.02 -22.37 -9.26
C GLY A 149 12.49 -22.22 -9.24
N LEU A 150 11.96 -21.06 -8.85
CA LEU A 150 10.51 -20.81 -8.77
C LEU A 150 9.89 -20.39 -10.12
N GLU A 151 10.66 -20.40 -11.21
CA GLU A 151 10.24 -19.97 -12.55
C GLU A 151 9.12 -20.83 -13.15
N ALA A 152 8.98 -22.09 -12.73
CA ALA A 152 8.12 -23.08 -13.41
C ALA A 152 6.60 -22.90 -13.18
N ALA A 153 6.15 -21.99 -12.30
CA ALA A 153 4.74 -21.92 -11.88
C ALA A 153 4.03 -20.56 -12.10
N GLY A 154 4.71 -19.51 -12.58
CA GLY A 154 4.19 -18.14 -12.51
C GLY A 154 3.90 -17.46 -13.86
N LYS A 155 2.68 -16.93 -14.03
CA LYS A 155 2.34 -15.96 -15.09
C LYS A 155 3.41 -14.86 -15.15
N ARG A 156 3.98 -14.58 -16.32
CA ARG A 156 4.84 -13.41 -16.56
C ARG A 156 4.06 -12.15 -16.16
N ASN A 157 4.52 -11.47 -15.11
CA ASN A 157 3.99 -10.17 -14.76
C ASN A 157 4.41 -9.17 -15.83
N GLN A 158 3.44 -8.56 -16.50
CA GLN A 158 3.66 -7.59 -17.58
C GLN A 158 3.98 -6.19 -17.06
N PHE A 159 3.80 -5.95 -15.76
CA PHE A 159 4.08 -4.65 -15.14
C PHE A 159 5.58 -4.41 -14.99
N ASN A 160 6.06 -3.30 -15.54
CA ASN A 160 7.43 -2.83 -15.38
C ASN A 160 7.48 -1.73 -14.31
N ALA A 161 7.79 -2.12 -13.08
CA ALA A 161 7.90 -1.19 -11.96
C ALA A 161 8.95 -0.09 -12.19
N ILE A 162 10.08 -0.41 -12.84
CA ILE A 162 11.14 0.56 -13.10
C ILE A 162 10.62 1.66 -14.03
N ALA A 163 9.99 1.29 -15.14
CA ALA A 163 9.39 2.26 -16.07
C ALA A 163 8.34 3.12 -15.38
N PHE A 164 7.52 2.53 -14.51
CA PHE A 164 6.53 3.27 -13.73
C PHE A 164 7.14 4.32 -12.79
N TYR A 165 8.21 3.98 -12.06
CA TYR A 165 8.87 4.98 -11.19
C TYR A 165 9.63 6.05 -11.98
N LEU A 166 10.15 5.73 -13.16
CA LEU A 166 10.70 6.74 -14.08
C LEU A 166 9.61 7.69 -14.59
N ASP A 167 8.43 7.17 -14.93
CA ASP A 167 7.26 7.98 -15.31
C ASP A 167 6.78 8.90 -14.18
N ILE A 168 6.83 8.44 -12.92
CA ILE A 168 6.57 9.32 -11.77
C ILE A 168 7.59 10.46 -11.70
N ALA A 169 8.88 10.18 -11.92
CA ALA A 169 9.91 11.20 -11.88
C ALA A 169 9.71 12.24 -13.01
N ASP A 170 9.38 11.78 -14.21
CA ASP A 170 9.06 12.65 -15.35
C ASP A 170 7.80 13.50 -15.07
N MET A 171 6.76 12.89 -14.50
CA MET A 171 5.54 13.59 -14.08
C MET A 171 5.85 14.70 -13.06
N LEU A 172 6.71 14.43 -12.07
CA LEU A 172 7.14 15.43 -11.09
C LEU A 172 7.92 16.57 -11.76
N ALA A 173 8.82 16.25 -12.70
CA ALA A 173 9.54 17.26 -13.46
C ALA A 173 8.59 18.14 -14.30
N GLY A 174 7.56 17.55 -14.91
CA GLY A 174 6.50 18.27 -15.63
C GLY A 174 5.65 19.17 -14.74
N GLU A 175 5.53 18.84 -13.45
CA GLU A 175 4.92 19.68 -12.43
C GLU A 175 5.87 20.78 -11.92
N GLY A 176 7.14 20.79 -12.34
CA GLY A 176 8.16 21.74 -11.87
C GLY A 176 8.66 21.43 -10.46
N LEU A 177 8.83 20.14 -10.15
CA LEU A 177 9.40 19.62 -8.89
C LEU A 177 10.75 18.98 -9.08
#